data_AF-A0A916CVE8-F1
#
_entry.id   AF-A0A916CVE8-F1
#
_cell.length_a   1.000
_cell.length_b   1.000
_cell.length_c   1.000
_cell.angle_alpha   90.00
_cell.angle_beta   90.00
_cell.angle_gamma   90.00
#
_symmetry.space_group_name_H-M   'P 1'
#
loop_
_entity.id
_entity.type
_entity.pdbx_description
1 polymer ?
#
loop_
_entity_poly.entity_id
_entity_poly.type
_entity_poly.pdbx_seq_one_letter_code
_entity_poly.pdbx_strand_id
1 'polypeptide(L)'
;MLTVPSDSPARARALDPESSFLVQAPAGSGKTELLTDRILALLARVQRPEEIVAITFTRKAAAEMHARVLEKLAAANQERPAEPYRVRSWELARAAMQRNQEQQWDLLAYPARLSIRTIDSLCAHLVRAMPWITGLGGVPAITDKAQEHYEAAAWATLEMAESVPSVARFLEHMDVNLLQAQALLAGMLASRDQWLPAVGQGGDVALLQDSLREVVEQQLQQLSDSLPPGWARTLAPLACFAASNLESGDVLALADWQGDNLAPVMDDLPRWRGLAALLLTDKGDLRKSLTVRNGFPPKTAQKETLTEWLSNCLGTEPWIARLASARLLPEQYSPQQQEVLSNLIQVLWLAAAQLKLRFAEKAEVDFTEIAQRALQALGDADEPGELLLRMDRSIRHLLVDEFQDTSQSQVQLLERLT
;
A
#
# COMPACT_ATOMS: atom_id res chain seq x y z
N MET A 1 42.78 21.77 4.49
CA MET A 1 41.69 21.90 3.49
C MET A 1 40.66 20.83 3.82
N LEU A 2 39.53 21.22 4.41
CA LEU A 2 38.44 20.28 4.67
C LEU A 2 37.83 19.90 3.31
N THR A 3 37.98 18.63 2.92
CA THR A 3 37.38 18.08 1.70
C THR A 3 35.88 18.22 1.78
N VAL A 4 35.30 19.05 0.92
CA VAL A 4 33.84 19.16 0.76
C VAL A 4 33.33 17.77 0.38
N PRO A 5 32.38 17.20 1.13
CA PRO A 5 31.88 15.87 0.83
C PRO A 5 31.23 15.85 -0.57
N SER A 6 31.39 14.73 -1.29
CA SER A 6 30.98 14.59 -2.69
C SER A 6 29.49 14.79 -2.93
N ASP A 7 28.67 14.68 -1.87
CA ASP A 7 27.22 14.87 -1.88
C ASP A 7 26.78 16.33 -1.66
N SER A 8 27.71 17.26 -1.42
CA SER A 8 27.42 18.68 -1.15
C SER A 8 26.53 19.35 -2.21
N PRO A 9 26.72 19.13 -3.54
CA PRO A 9 25.81 19.66 -4.55
C PRO A 9 24.39 19.08 -4.47
N ALA A 10 24.26 17.80 -4.11
CA ALA A 10 22.96 17.15 -3.95
C ALA A 10 22.23 17.71 -2.73
N ARG A 11 22.92 17.90 -1.60
CA ARG A 11 22.38 18.58 -0.41
C ARG A 11 22.00 20.02 -0.70
N ALA A 12 22.77 20.71 -1.55
CA ALA A 12 22.45 22.06 -1.97
C ALA A 12 21.10 22.14 -2.70
N ARG A 13 20.90 21.26 -3.69
CA ARG A 13 19.62 21.13 -4.40
C ARG A 13 18.49 20.74 -3.47
N ALA A 14 18.68 19.73 -2.62
CA ALA A 14 17.66 19.28 -1.67
C ALA A 14 17.21 20.36 -0.66
N LEU A 15 17.92 21.49 -0.55
CA LEU A 15 17.54 22.64 0.29
C LEU A 15 16.84 23.77 -0.49
N ASP A 16 16.79 23.70 -1.82
CA ASP A 16 16.08 24.67 -2.67
C ASP A 16 14.55 24.56 -2.52
N PRO A 17 13.88 25.52 -1.86
CA PRO A 17 12.46 25.42 -1.53
C PRO A 17 11.51 25.44 -2.74
N GLU A 18 11.98 25.78 -3.95
CA GLU A 18 11.17 25.81 -5.18
C GLU A 18 10.97 24.44 -5.83
N SER A 19 11.73 23.42 -5.42
CA SER A 19 11.70 22.10 -6.05
C SER A 19 11.39 21.00 -5.05
N SER A 20 10.66 19.97 -5.51
CA SER A 20 10.40 18.74 -4.76
C SER A 20 11.56 17.75 -4.91
N PHE A 21 11.88 17.03 -3.83
CA PHE A 21 13.01 16.10 -3.81
C PHE A 21 12.66 14.81 -3.07
N LEU A 22 13.04 13.68 -3.67
CA LEU A 22 13.14 12.39 -2.97
C LEU A 22 14.60 12.19 -2.55
N VAL A 23 14.86 12.11 -1.24
CA VAL A 23 16.21 11.94 -0.70
C VAL A 23 16.43 10.49 -0.27
N GLN A 24 17.15 9.75 -1.09
CA GLN A 24 17.62 8.40 -0.76
C GLN A 24 19.06 8.46 -0.24
N ALA A 25 19.28 8.01 1.00
CA ALA A 25 20.62 7.95 1.57
C ALA A 25 20.75 6.80 2.59
N PRO A 26 21.97 6.27 2.84
CA PRO A 26 22.21 5.24 3.85
C PRO A 26 21.97 5.73 5.29
N ALA A 27 21.95 4.81 6.25
CA ALA A 27 21.90 5.17 7.67
C ALA A 27 23.12 6.03 8.07
N GLY A 28 22.91 6.99 8.96
CA GLY A 28 23.98 7.89 9.45
C GLY A 28 24.40 8.99 8.47
N SER A 29 23.73 9.13 7.31
CA SER A 29 24.07 10.15 6.30
C SER A 29 23.57 11.57 6.64
N GLY A 30 23.03 11.82 7.83
CA GLY A 30 22.49 13.14 8.21
C GLY A 30 21.21 13.55 7.47
N LYS A 31 20.31 12.60 7.14
CA LYS A 31 18.99 12.92 6.55
C LYS A 31 18.17 13.87 7.43
N THR A 32 18.11 13.57 8.72
CA THR A 32 17.38 14.40 9.70
C THR A 32 17.95 15.81 9.79
N GLU A 33 19.27 15.96 9.67
CA GLU A 33 19.91 17.28 9.63
C GLU A 33 19.54 18.05 8.36
N LEU A 34 19.54 17.38 7.20
CA LEU A 34 19.09 17.96 5.94
C LEU A 34 17.62 18.36 5.99
N LEU A 35 16.75 17.54 6.59
CA LEU A 35 15.32 17.82 6.75
C LEU A 35 15.09 19.02 7.68
N THR A 36 15.85 19.10 8.78
CA THR A 36 15.83 20.26 9.70
C THR A 36 16.26 21.53 8.96
N ASP A 37 17.34 21.47 8.18
CA ASP A 37 17.81 22.61 7.39
C ASP A 37 16.79 23.01 6.31
N ARG A 38 16.07 22.04 5.74
CA ARG A 38 14.99 22.30 4.80
C ARG A 38 13.84 23.06 5.47
N ILE A 39 13.44 22.68 6.69
CA ILE A 39 12.44 23.41 7.48
C ILE A 39 12.90 24.87 7.68
N LEU A 40 14.16 25.10 8.05
CA LEU A 40 14.70 26.46 8.24
C LEU A 40 14.69 27.26 6.93
N ALA A 41 15.08 26.64 5.81
CA ALA A 41 15.05 27.28 4.49
C ALA A 41 13.62 27.68 4.08
N LEU A 42 12.63 26.85 4.41
CA LEU A 42 11.22 27.10 4.15
C LEU A 42 10.65 28.21 5.05
N LEU A 43 11.00 28.21 6.34
CA LEU A 43 10.59 29.23 7.31
C LEU A 43 11.01 30.64 6.86
N ALA A 44 12.11 30.78 6.12
CA ALA A 44 12.53 32.07 5.58
C ALA A 44 11.61 32.63 4.47
N ARG A 45 10.69 31.83 3.92
CA ARG A 45 9.92 32.15 2.70
C ARG A 45 8.41 32.15 2.90
N VAL A 46 7.91 31.29 3.78
CA VAL A 46 6.48 31.18 4.08
C VAL A 46 5.91 32.44 4.73
N GLN A 47 4.58 32.60 4.64
CA GLN A 47 3.83 33.64 5.34
C GLN A 47 3.48 33.21 6.76
N ARG A 48 3.28 31.90 6.96
CA ARG A 48 2.93 31.31 8.25
C ARG A 48 3.74 30.03 8.45
N PRO A 49 4.30 29.77 9.66
CA PRO A 49 5.01 28.52 9.95
C PRO A 49 4.14 27.28 9.70
N GLU A 50 2.83 27.42 9.88
CA GLU A 50 1.84 26.36 9.67
C GLU A 50 1.74 25.92 8.19
N GLU A 51 2.25 26.71 7.24
CA GLU A 51 2.39 26.32 5.82
C GLU A 51 3.38 25.18 5.59
N ILE A 52 4.15 24.82 6.61
CA ILE A 52 5.14 23.74 6.59
C ILE A 52 4.68 22.64 7.51
N VAL A 53 4.40 21.46 6.95
CA VAL A 53 4.05 20.26 7.71
C VAL A 53 5.16 19.24 7.55
N ALA A 54 5.85 18.93 8.65
CA ALA A 54 6.83 17.86 8.72
C ALA A 54 6.26 16.67 9.47
N ILE A 55 6.35 15.50 8.85
CA ILE A 55 5.75 14.26 9.30
C ILE A 55 6.84 13.25 9.64
N THR A 56 6.70 12.59 10.79
CA THR A 56 7.56 11.48 11.22
C THR A 56 6.73 10.27 11.65
N PHE A 57 7.35 9.09 11.77
CA PHE A 57 6.64 7.89 12.18
C PHE A 57 6.37 7.81 13.69
N THR A 58 7.32 8.28 14.51
CA THR A 58 7.21 8.18 15.98
C THR A 58 7.08 9.53 16.67
N ARG A 59 6.40 9.57 17.82
CA ARG A 59 6.32 10.78 18.67
C ARG A 59 7.70 11.24 19.14
N LYS A 60 8.62 10.29 19.36
CA LYS A 60 10.01 10.57 19.74
C LYS A 60 10.76 11.27 18.61
N ALA A 61 10.65 10.77 17.38
CA ALA A 61 11.28 11.39 16.21
C ALA A 61 10.73 12.81 15.96
N ALA A 62 9.41 13.00 16.07
CA ALA A 62 8.79 14.33 15.98
C ALA A 62 9.35 15.29 17.04
N ALA A 63 9.44 14.85 18.30
CA ALA A 63 9.96 15.66 19.40
C ALA A 63 11.45 15.98 19.23
N GLU A 64 12.27 15.01 18.81
CA GLU A 64 13.70 15.20 18.54
C GLU A 64 13.93 16.19 17.38
N MET A 65 13.15 16.06 16.30
CA MET A 65 13.21 16.98 15.16
C MET A 65 12.77 18.39 15.56
N HIS A 66 11.71 18.49 16.35
CA HIS A 66 11.20 19.76 16.88
C HIS A 66 12.23 20.47 17.76
N ALA A 67 12.82 19.76 18.73
CA ALA A 67 13.89 20.27 19.58
C ALA A 67 15.08 20.77 18.75
N ARG A 68 15.49 20.00 17.73
CA ARG A 68 16.62 20.36 16.85
C ARG A 68 16.36 21.65 16.05
N VAL A 69 15.14 21.84 15.54
CA VAL A 69 14.76 23.09 14.85
C VAL A 69 14.87 24.27 15.82
N LEU A 70 14.33 24.13 17.04
CA LEU A 70 14.38 25.19 18.05
C LEU A 70 15.81 25.52 18.49
N GLU A 71 16.66 24.52 18.68
CA GLU A 71 18.07 24.72 19.01
C GLU A 71 18.79 25.52 17.93
N LYS A 72 18.54 25.21 16.64
CA LYS A 72 19.12 25.96 15.52
C LYS A 72 18.59 27.40 15.47
N LEU A 73 17.29 27.60 15.68
CA LEU A 73 16.68 28.94 15.74
C LEU A 73 17.25 29.77 16.91
N ALA A 74 17.43 29.17 18.08
CA ALA A 74 18.04 29.84 19.24
C ALA A 74 19.52 30.19 19.00
N ALA A 75 20.27 29.30 18.34
CA ALA A 75 21.67 29.53 17.98
C ALA A 75 21.84 30.64 16.93
N ALA A 76 20.81 30.98 16.16
CA ALA A 76 20.86 32.07 15.18
C ALA A 76 21.07 33.46 15.82
N ASN A 77 20.74 33.62 17.10
CA ASN A 77 20.98 34.84 17.87
C ASN A 77 22.41 34.91 18.44
N GLN A 78 23.20 33.86 18.30
CA GLN A 78 24.58 33.78 18.78
C GLN A 78 25.58 34.18 17.67
N GLU A 79 26.85 34.26 18.02
CA GLU A 79 27.92 34.52 17.06
C GLU A 79 27.99 33.45 15.95
N ARG A 80 28.42 33.87 14.77
CA ARG A 80 28.57 32.98 13.62
C ARG A 80 29.57 31.86 13.95
N PRO A 81 29.21 30.57 13.79
CA PRO A 81 30.11 29.46 14.04
C PRO A 81 31.39 29.55 13.18
N ALA A 82 32.53 29.12 13.74
CA ALA A 82 33.78 29.04 13.01
C ALA A 82 33.85 27.79 12.11
N GLU A 83 33.09 26.73 12.44
CA GLU A 83 33.11 25.48 11.69
C GLU A 83 32.33 25.58 10.37
N PRO A 84 32.97 25.37 9.19
CA PRO A 84 32.32 25.56 7.89
C PRO A 84 31.04 24.76 7.67
N TYR A 85 30.95 23.55 8.25
CA TYR A 85 29.76 22.70 8.12
C TYR A 85 28.54 23.24 8.89
N ARG A 86 28.76 24.02 9.96
CA ARG A 86 27.67 24.64 10.76
C ARG A 86 27.22 25.98 10.22
N VAL A 87 28.09 26.68 9.49
CA VAL A 87 27.81 28.00 8.92
C VAL A 87 26.53 28.00 8.10
N ARG A 88 26.32 26.97 7.27
CA ARG A 88 25.14 26.89 6.41
C ARG A 88 23.83 26.79 7.19
N SER A 89 23.74 25.87 8.16
CA SER A 89 22.55 25.75 8.99
C SER A 89 22.30 27.02 9.82
N TRP A 90 23.36 27.69 10.28
CA TRP A 90 23.25 28.97 10.98
C TRP A 90 22.72 30.09 10.08
N GLU A 91 23.18 30.19 8.82
CA GLU A 91 22.67 31.15 7.84
C GLU A 91 21.17 30.94 7.56
N LEU A 92 20.74 29.67 7.39
CA LEU A 92 19.32 29.32 7.23
C LEU A 92 18.50 29.69 8.47
N ALA A 93 19.00 29.37 9.67
CA ALA A 93 18.32 29.71 10.91
C ALA A 93 18.22 31.23 11.12
N ARG A 94 19.25 31.99 10.72
CA ARG A 94 19.23 33.46 10.78
C ARG A 94 18.21 34.07 9.84
N ALA A 95 18.10 33.56 8.61
CA ALA A 95 17.07 33.97 7.66
C ALA A 95 15.65 33.64 8.18
N ALA A 96 15.47 32.45 8.76
CA ALA A 96 14.22 32.06 9.40
C ALA A 96 13.87 32.95 10.60
N MET A 97 14.84 33.33 11.43
CA MET A 97 14.64 34.23 12.58
C MET A 97 14.34 35.67 12.16
N GLN A 98 14.95 36.15 11.08
CA GLN A 98 14.59 37.43 10.48
C GLN A 98 13.13 37.40 10.03
N ARG A 99 12.72 36.35 9.31
CA ARG A 99 11.33 36.19 8.86
C ARG A 99 10.36 36.08 10.04
N ASN A 100 10.74 35.35 11.08
CA ASN A 100 10.00 35.24 12.34
C ASN A 100 9.77 36.61 13.00
N GLN A 101 10.74 37.52 12.96
CA GLN A 101 10.57 38.89 13.47
C GLN A 101 9.68 39.74 12.54
N GLU A 102 9.91 39.70 11.23
CA GLU A 102 9.12 40.43 10.23
C GLU A 102 7.63 40.08 10.28
N GLN A 103 7.32 38.80 10.47
CA GLN A 103 5.96 38.28 10.51
C GLN A 103 5.42 38.11 11.94
N GLN A 104 6.19 38.52 12.95
CA GLN A 104 5.82 38.48 14.37
C GLN A 104 5.32 37.10 14.83
N TRP A 105 6.08 36.05 14.48
CA TRP A 105 5.65 34.70 14.79
C TRP A 105 5.95 34.25 16.22
N ASP A 106 7.01 34.80 16.82
CA ASP A 106 7.53 34.46 18.15
C ASP A 106 7.75 32.95 18.37
N LEU A 107 8.37 32.27 17.40
CA LEU A 107 8.57 30.81 17.40
C LEU A 107 9.29 30.25 18.64
N LEU A 108 10.19 31.03 19.26
CA LEU A 108 10.87 30.60 20.49
C LEU A 108 9.95 30.66 21.72
N ALA A 109 8.95 31.55 21.73
CA ALA A 109 7.94 31.65 22.79
C ALA A 109 6.73 30.73 22.52
N TYR A 110 6.38 30.53 21.24
CA TYR A 110 5.31 29.64 20.80
C TYR A 110 5.81 28.51 19.87
N PRO A 111 6.62 27.57 20.37
CA PRO A 111 7.15 26.47 19.56
C PRO A 111 6.10 25.57 18.91
N ALA A 112 4.89 25.51 19.48
CA ALA A 112 3.79 24.70 18.97
C ALA A 112 3.30 25.11 17.56
N ARG A 113 3.71 26.29 17.08
CA ARG A 113 3.44 26.76 15.71
C ARG A 113 4.21 25.99 14.65
N LEU A 114 5.32 25.34 15.02
CA LEU A 114 6.03 24.44 14.11
C LEU A 114 5.23 23.14 13.99
N SER A 115 4.65 22.90 12.82
CA SER A 115 3.87 21.69 12.56
C SER A 115 4.79 20.49 12.24
N ILE A 116 5.47 20.00 13.28
CA ILE A 116 6.30 18.78 13.25
C ILE A 116 5.56 17.71 14.06
N ARG A 117 5.02 16.68 13.39
CA ARG A 117 3.97 15.82 13.96
C ARG A 117 4.12 14.39 13.48
N THR A 118 3.50 13.44 14.17
CA THR A 118 3.30 12.09 13.61
C THR A 118 2.15 12.09 12.61
N ILE A 119 2.08 11.08 11.74
CA ILE A 119 0.95 10.89 10.83
C ILE A 119 -0.37 10.83 11.62
N ASP A 120 -0.42 10.05 12.70
CA ASP A 120 -1.61 9.96 13.55
C ASP A 120 -2.02 11.31 14.16
N SER A 121 -1.02 12.10 14.58
CA SER A 121 -1.26 13.43 15.13
C SER A 121 -1.81 14.39 14.08
N LEU A 122 -1.37 14.24 12.82
CA LEU A 122 -1.93 14.93 11.67
C LEU A 122 -3.39 14.54 11.47
N CYS A 123 -3.70 13.26 11.30
CA CYS A 123 -5.07 12.77 11.12
C CYS A 123 -6.00 13.22 12.25
N ALA A 124 -5.56 13.12 13.51
CA ALA A 124 -6.33 13.57 14.67
C ALA A 124 -6.60 15.09 14.65
N HIS A 125 -5.66 15.89 14.15
CA HIS A 125 -5.86 17.34 13.99
C HIS A 125 -6.84 17.66 12.86
N LEU A 126 -6.74 16.95 11.73
CA LEU A 126 -7.67 17.07 10.62
C LEU A 126 -9.10 16.77 11.07
N VAL A 127 -9.29 15.67 11.79
CA VAL A 127 -10.60 15.28 12.36
C VAL A 127 -11.10 16.31 13.37
N ARG A 128 -10.23 16.82 14.26
CA ARG A 128 -10.59 17.87 15.23
C ARG A 128 -11.03 19.18 14.60
N ALA A 129 -10.46 19.52 13.44
CA ALA A 129 -10.85 20.72 12.72
C ALA A 129 -12.31 20.63 12.20
N MET A 130 -12.89 19.42 12.09
CA MET A 130 -14.25 19.22 11.59
C MET A 130 -15.04 18.12 12.32
N PRO A 131 -15.49 18.38 13.56
CA PRO A 131 -16.23 17.39 14.36
C PRO A 131 -17.53 16.91 13.70
N TRP A 132 -18.22 17.80 12.99
CA TRP A 132 -19.56 17.56 12.43
C TRP A 132 -19.57 16.59 11.24
N ILE A 133 -18.56 16.65 10.37
CA ILE A 133 -18.46 15.81 9.16
C ILE A 133 -18.15 14.34 9.53
N THR A 134 -17.54 14.11 10.69
CA THR A 134 -17.22 12.74 11.11
C THR A 134 -18.42 11.98 11.70
N GLY A 135 -19.56 12.60 11.99
CA GLY A 135 -20.73 11.86 12.47
C GLY A 135 -20.59 11.23 13.87
N LEU A 136 -19.62 11.67 14.69
CA LEU A 136 -19.40 11.17 16.06
C LEU A 136 -19.99 12.06 17.16
N GLY A 137 -20.66 13.16 16.82
CA GLY A 137 -21.21 14.09 17.82
C GLY A 137 -20.15 14.78 18.71
N GLY A 138 -18.86 14.57 18.43
CA GLY A 138 -17.71 15.04 19.19
C GLY A 138 -16.41 14.40 18.69
N VAL A 139 -15.26 14.87 19.19
CA VAL A 139 -13.96 14.25 18.86
C VAL A 139 -13.73 13.09 19.85
N PRO A 140 -13.72 11.83 19.38
CA PRO A 140 -13.50 10.68 20.26
C PRO A 140 -12.09 10.66 20.84
N ALA A 141 -11.92 10.04 22.00
CA ALA A 141 -10.61 9.78 22.56
C ALA A 141 -9.90 8.67 21.77
N ILE A 142 -8.59 8.79 21.57
CA ILE A 142 -7.81 7.71 20.98
C ILE A 142 -7.49 6.69 22.07
N THR A 143 -7.81 5.42 21.83
CA THR A 143 -7.57 4.34 22.79
C THR A 143 -6.35 3.50 22.40
N ASP A 144 -5.48 3.22 23.36
CA ASP A 144 -4.37 2.27 23.19
C ASP A 144 -4.85 0.81 23.37
N LYS A 145 -6.11 0.61 23.74
CA LYS A 145 -6.74 -0.70 23.99
C LYS A 145 -7.73 -1.08 22.89
N ALA A 146 -7.37 -0.81 21.64
CA ALA A 146 -8.24 -1.06 20.49
C ALA A 146 -8.72 -2.53 20.38
N GLN A 147 -7.88 -3.48 20.83
CA GLN A 147 -8.21 -4.90 20.85
C GLN A 147 -9.50 -5.23 21.63
N GLU A 148 -9.75 -4.57 22.76
CA GLU A 148 -10.98 -4.77 23.56
C GLU A 148 -12.23 -4.35 22.77
N HIS A 149 -12.11 -3.37 21.87
CA HIS A 149 -13.21 -2.94 20.99
C HIS A 149 -13.41 -3.90 19.82
N TYR A 150 -12.34 -4.44 19.24
CA TYR A 150 -12.43 -5.43 18.17
C TYR A 150 -13.09 -6.72 18.65
N GLU A 151 -12.69 -7.21 19.82
CA GLU A 151 -13.26 -8.42 20.43
C GLU A 151 -14.74 -8.23 20.78
N ALA A 152 -15.10 -7.04 21.30
CA ALA A 152 -16.50 -6.71 21.59
C ALA A 152 -17.35 -6.60 20.32
N ALA A 153 -16.84 -5.96 19.27
CA ALA A 153 -17.54 -5.82 17.98
C ALA A 153 -17.69 -7.17 17.27
N ALA A 154 -16.66 -8.00 17.31
CA ALA A 154 -16.70 -9.37 16.81
C ALA A 154 -17.78 -10.18 17.55
N TRP A 155 -17.80 -10.12 18.89
CA TRP A 155 -18.81 -10.79 19.70
C TRP A 155 -20.24 -10.32 19.36
N ALA A 156 -20.46 -9.00 19.32
CA ALA A 156 -21.75 -8.41 18.95
C ALA A 156 -22.22 -8.85 17.55
N THR A 157 -21.28 -9.10 16.63
CA THR A 157 -21.60 -9.64 15.30
C THR A 157 -22.04 -11.09 15.37
N LEU A 158 -21.37 -11.92 16.17
CA LEU A 158 -21.73 -13.33 16.34
C LEU A 158 -23.10 -13.51 17.02
N GLU A 159 -23.46 -12.61 17.95
CA GLU A 159 -24.79 -12.60 18.58
C GLU A 159 -25.93 -12.37 17.57
N MET A 160 -25.64 -11.82 16.39
CA MET A 160 -26.62 -11.63 15.32
C MET A 160 -27.01 -12.93 14.61
N ALA A 161 -26.40 -14.08 14.93
CA ALA A 161 -26.60 -15.36 14.25
C ALA A 161 -28.08 -15.78 14.13
N GLU A 162 -28.91 -15.47 15.13
CA GLU A 162 -30.35 -15.79 15.07
C GLU A 162 -31.12 -14.92 14.06
N SER A 163 -30.64 -13.71 13.81
CA SER A 163 -31.31 -12.70 12.98
C SER A 163 -30.71 -12.55 11.57
N VAL A 164 -29.45 -12.95 11.40
CA VAL A 164 -28.68 -12.79 10.16
C VAL A 164 -28.17 -14.15 9.68
N PRO A 165 -28.75 -14.71 8.60
CA PRO A 165 -28.38 -16.03 8.09
C PRO A 165 -26.89 -16.18 7.75
N SER A 166 -26.25 -15.13 7.25
CA SER A 166 -24.83 -15.15 6.87
C SER A 166 -23.89 -15.34 8.06
N VAL A 167 -24.26 -14.82 9.24
CA VAL A 167 -23.55 -15.05 10.49
C VAL A 167 -23.72 -16.50 10.95
N ALA A 168 -24.95 -17.04 10.86
CA ALA A 168 -25.21 -18.45 11.18
C ALA A 168 -24.39 -19.40 10.28
N ARG A 169 -24.40 -19.19 8.95
CA ARG A 169 -23.62 -19.98 7.99
C ARG A 169 -22.12 -19.87 8.23
N PHE A 170 -21.62 -18.70 8.61
CA PHE A 170 -20.23 -18.52 9.01
C PHE A 170 -19.88 -19.36 10.24
N LEU A 171 -20.74 -19.35 11.27
CA LEU A 171 -20.53 -20.15 12.47
C LEU A 171 -20.61 -21.66 12.19
N GLU A 172 -21.52 -22.10 11.33
CA GLU A 172 -21.57 -23.49 10.86
C GLU A 172 -20.25 -23.90 10.18
N HIS A 173 -19.68 -23.03 9.33
CA HIS A 173 -18.39 -23.27 8.69
C HIS A 173 -17.21 -23.31 9.69
N MET A 174 -17.37 -22.66 10.84
CA MET A 174 -16.38 -22.65 11.92
C MET A 174 -16.58 -23.78 12.95
N ASP A 175 -17.40 -24.80 12.63
CA ASP A 175 -17.77 -25.88 13.56
C ASP A 175 -18.36 -25.34 14.89
N VAL A 176 -19.03 -24.18 14.83
CA VAL A 176 -19.61 -23.47 15.98
C VAL A 176 -18.55 -23.08 17.03
N ASN A 177 -17.28 -22.97 16.64
CA ASN A 177 -16.21 -22.50 17.52
C ASN A 177 -16.25 -20.97 17.68
N LEU A 178 -17.09 -20.50 18.60
CA LEU A 178 -17.30 -19.07 18.87
C LEU A 178 -16.02 -18.33 19.24
N LEU A 179 -15.13 -18.95 20.03
CA LEU A 179 -13.88 -18.32 20.45
C LEU A 179 -12.94 -18.09 19.26
N GLN A 180 -12.82 -19.09 18.39
CA GLN A 180 -12.00 -18.98 17.18
C GLN A 180 -12.62 -17.99 16.19
N ALA A 181 -13.94 -18.04 15.98
CA ALA A 181 -14.65 -17.11 15.12
C ALA A 181 -14.48 -15.66 15.59
N GLN A 182 -14.59 -15.41 16.90
CA GLN A 182 -14.37 -14.09 17.49
C GLN A 182 -12.94 -13.61 17.27
N ALA A 183 -11.94 -14.47 17.53
CA ALA A 183 -10.53 -14.12 17.36
C ALA A 183 -10.19 -13.77 15.90
N LEU A 184 -10.73 -14.53 14.93
CA LEU A 184 -10.56 -14.26 13.51
C LEU A 184 -11.20 -12.94 13.09
N LEU A 185 -12.45 -12.68 13.52
CA LEU A 185 -13.13 -11.41 13.22
C LEU A 185 -12.42 -10.22 13.86
N ALA A 186 -11.99 -10.33 15.12
CA ALA A 186 -11.22 -9.28 15.80
C ALA A 186 -9.89 -9.00 15.07
N GLY A 187 -9.20 -10.05 14.62
CA GLY A 187 -7.98 -9.91 13.80
C GLY A 187 -8.25 -9.19 12.46
N MET A 188 -9.36 -9.52 11.79
CA MET A 188 -9.77 -8.82 10.57
C MET A 188 -10.13 -7.35 10.84
N LEU A 189 -10.80 -7.04 11.94
CA LEU A 189 -11.12 -5.65 12.31
C LEU A 189 -9.87 -4.80 12.58
N ALA A 190 -8.81 -5.41 13.10
CA ALA A 190 -7.53 -4.73 13.32
C ALA A 190 -6.84 -4.32 12.01
N SER A 191 -7.01 -5.08 10.93
CA SER A 191 -6.42 -4.83 9.60
C SER A 191 -7.42 -4.27 8.58
N ARG A 192 -8.51 -3.65 9.06
CA ARG A 192 -9.62 -3.19 8.20
C ARG A 192 -9.25 -2.12 7.19
N ASP A 193 -8.19 -1.37 7.39
CA ASP A 193 -7.67 -0.45 6.37
C ASP A 193 -7.20 -1.17 5.10
N GLN A 194 -6.84 -2.45 5.18
CA GLN A 194 -6.33 -3.23 4.05
C GLN A 194 -7.45 -3.82 3.18
N TRP A 195 -8.58 -4.21 3.78
CA TRP A 195 -9.65 -4.92 3.06
C TRP A 195 -10.95 -4.12 2.93
N LEU A 196 -11.26 -3.20 3.84
CA LEU A 196 -12.51 -2.45 3.80
C LEU A 196 -12.66 -1.61 2.51
N PRO A 197 -11.61 -0.99 1.95
CA PRO A 197 -11.71 -0.30 0.66
C PRO A 197 -12.07 -1.24 -0.49
N ALA A 198 -11.54 -2.47 -0.49
CA ALA A 198 -11.77 -3.46 -1.54
C ALA A 198 -13.18 -4.07 -1.50
N VAL A 199 -13.78 -4.15 -0.31
CA VAL A 199 -15.12 -4.73 -0.10
C VAL A 199 -16.25 -3.73 -0.42
N GLY A 200 -15.93 -2.44 -0.59
CA GLY A 200 -16.88 -1.39 -0.95
C GLY A 200 -17.95 -1.12 0.12
N GLN A 201 -18.86 -0.17 -0.15
CA GLN A 201 -19.94 0.18 0.79
C GLN A 201 -21.07 -0.84 0.88
N GLY A 202 -21.08 -1.88 0.05
CA GLY A 202 -22.20 -2.83 -0.07
C GLY A 202 -21.84 -4.31 -0.04
N GLY A 203 -20.56 -4.70 0.02
CA GLY A 203 -20.17 -6.11 0.08
C GLY A 203 -20.60 -6.94 -1.14
N ASP A 204 -20.69 -6.31 -2.32
CA ASP A 204 -21.14 -7.00 -3.53
C ASP A 204 -20.05 -7.93 -4.05
N VAL A 205 -20.21 -9.22 -3.76
CA VAL A 205 -19.30 -10.27 -4.19
C VAL A 205 -19.25 -10.40 -5.70
N ALA A 206 -20.34 -10.09 -6.40
CA ALA A 206 -20.35 -10.12 -7.86
C ALA A 206 -19.39 -9.05 -8.41
N LEU A 207 -19.44 -7.83 -7.88
CA LEU A 207 -18.55 -6.75 -8.29
C LEU A 207 -17.08 -7.06 -7.98
N LEU A 208 -16.79 -7.69 -6.83
CA LEU A 208 -15.43 -8.12 -6.49
C LEU A 208 -14.93 -9.24 -7.42
N GLN A 209 -15.81 -10.18 -7.81
CA GLN A 209 -15.49 -11.24 -8.76
C GLN A 209 -15.28 -10.71 -10.17
N ASP A 210 -16.09 -9.75 -10.61
CA ASP A 210 -15.93 -9.08 -11.90
C ASP A 210 -14.61 -8.31 -11.92
N SER A 211 -14.28 -7.58 -10.86
CA SER A 211 -12.99 -6.90 -10.71
C SER A 211 -11.81 -7.89 -10.75
N LEU A 212 -11.94 -9.03 -10.06
CA LEU A 212 -10.92 -10.09 -10.08
C LEU A 212 -10.73 -10.66 -11.49
N ARG A 213 -11.84 -10.94 -12.18
CA ARG A 213 -11.86 -11.43 -13.55
C ARG A 213 -11.14 -10.43 -14.46
N GLU A 214 -11.52 -9.16 -14.42
CA GLU A 214 -10.89 -8.11 -15.24
C GLU A 214 -9.37 -8.04 -15.02
N VAL A 215 -8.90 -8.07 -13.77
CA VAL A 215 -7.47 -8.06 -13.46
C VAL A 215 -6.76 -9.30 -14.01
N VAL A 216 -7.33 -10.49 -13.84
CA VAL A 216 -6.76 -11.73 -14.36
C VAL A 216 -6.70 -11.71 -15.88
N GLU A 217 -7.80 -11.33 -16.54
CA GLU A 217 -7.90 -11.26 -18.00
C GLU A 217 -6.94 -10.19 -18.57
N GLN A 218 -6.76 -9.06 -17.89
CA GLN A 218 -5.77 -8.06 -18.27
C GLN A 218 -4.33 -8.61 -18.19
N GLN A 219 -4.00 -9.38 -17.15
CA GLN A 219 -2.68 -10.03 -17.03
C GLN A 219 -2.47 -11.09 -18.11
N LEU A 220 -3.50 -11.89 -18.42
CA LEU A 220 -3.47 -12.88 -19.49
C LEU A 220 -3.36 -12.22 -20.87
N GLN A 221 -4.02 -11.08 -21.09
CA GLN A 221 -3.90 -10.30 -22.32
C GLN A 221 -2.47 -9.82 -22.52
N GLN A 222 -1.86 -9.20 -21.49
CA GLN A 222 -0.47 -8.76 -21.55
C GLN A 222 0.52 -9.93 -21.76
N LEU A 223 0.23 -11.11 -21.21
CA LEU A 223 0.99 -12.32 -21.48
C LEU A 223 0.85 -12.74 -22.95
N SER A 224 -0.38 -12.81 -23.47
CA SER A 224 -0.67 -13.17 -24.86
C SER A 224 0.03 -12.23 -25.85
N ASP A 225 -0.01 -10.92 -25.59
CA ASP A 225 0.65 -9.90 -26.42
C ASP A 225 2.18 -9.99 -26.40
N SER A 226 2.75 -10.55 -25.34
CA SER A 226 4.20 -10.69 -25.17
C SER A 226 4.78 -11.97 -25.79
N LEU A 227 3.93 -12.91 -26.22
CA LEU A 227 4.38 -14.18 -26.78
C LEU A 227 4.80 -14.05 -28.27
N PRO A 228 5.82 -14.81 -28.72
CA PRO A 228 6.30 -14.73 -30.09
C PRO A 228 5.23 -15.14 -31.12
N PRO A 229 5.12 -14.48 -32.29
CA PRO A 229 4.11 -14.82 -33.28
C PRO A 229 4.23 -16.28 -33.74
N GLY A 230 3.10 -17.00 -33.80
CA GLY A 230 3.06 -18.42 -34.21
C GLY A 230 3.47 -19.42 -33.12
N TRP A 231 3.70 -18.98 -31.88
CA TRP A 231 4.01 -19.85 -30.74
C TRP A 231 3.01 -21.00 -30.58
N ALA A 232 1.70 -20.70 -30.69
CA ALA A 232 0.63 -21.65 -30.43
C ALA A 232 0.66 -22.85 -31.38
N ARG A 233 0.86 -22.60 -32.68
CA ARG A 233 0.94 -23.64 -33.71
C ARG A 233 2.14 -24.57 -33.51
N THR A 234 3.25 -24.02 -33.02
CA THR A 234 4.47 -24.80 -32.75
C THR A 234 4.33 -25.63 -31.47
N LEU A 235 3.75 -25.05 -30.41
CA LEU A 235 3.70 -25.66 -29.09
C LEU A 235 2.53 -26.62 -28.90
N ALA A 236 1.40 -26.44 -29.58
CA ALA A 236 0.22 -27.31 -29.43
C ALA A 236 0.47 -28.81 -29.68
N PRO A 237 1.10 -29.25 -30.78
CA PRO A 237 1.36 -30.67 -30.98
C PRO A 237 2.33 -31.24 -29.93
N LEU A 238 3.24 -30.41 -29.40
CA LEU A 238 4.20 -30.80 -28.37
C LEU A 238 3.53 -30.93 -27.00
N ALA A 239 2.60 -30.02 -26.69
CA ALA A 239 1.81 -30.03 -25.47
C ALA A 239 0.83 -31.21 -25.45
N CYS A 240 0.11 -31.47 -26.55
CA CYS A 240 -0.77 -32.63 -26.67
C CYS A 240 0.01 -33.94 -26.50
N PHE A 241 1.20 -34.03 -27.11
CA PHE A 241 2.08 -35.17 -26.96
C PHE A 241 2.51 -35.35 -25.49
N ALA A 242 2.94 -34.27 -24.82
CA ALA A 242 3.29 -34.31 -23.41
C ALA A 242 2.11 -34.77 -22.54
N ALA A 243 0.92 -34.21 -22.75
CA ALA A 243 -0.30 -34.56 -22.04
C ALA A 243 -0.66 -36.05 -22.21
N SER A 244 -0.52 -36.61 -23.42
CA SER A 244 -0.81 -38.03 -23.69
C SER A 244 0.10 -39.02 -22.97
N ASN A 245 1.27 -38.57 -22.51
CA ASN A 245 2.27 -39.39 -21.81
C ASN A 245 2.26 -39.19 -20.29
N LEU A 246 1.34 -38.36 -19.77
CA LEU A 246 1.21 -38.06 -18.34
C LEU A 246 -0.11 -38.60 -17.80
N GLU A 247 -0.09 -39.11 -16.57
CA GLU A 247 -1.31 -39.57 -15.88
C GLU A 247 -1.91 -38.48 -14.97
N SER A 248 -1.12 -37.45 -14.62
CA SER A 248 -1.53 -36.34 -13.76
C SER A 248 -0.70 -35.08 -14.05
N GLY A 249 -1.24 -33.91 -13.67
CA GLY A 249 -0.57 -32.61 -13.73
C GLY A 249 -1.22 -31.61 -14.69
N ASP A 250 -0.85 -30.33 -14.54
CA ASP A 250 -1.49 -29.19 -15.24
C ASP A 250 -1.36 -29.27 -16.77
N VAL A 251 -0.35 -29.95 -17.28
CA VAL A 251 -0.13 -30.14 -18.73
C VAL A 251 -1.31 -30.88 -19.38
N LEU A 252 -2.07 -31.67 -18.62
CA LEU A 252 -3.27 -32.37 -19.12
C LEU A 252 -4.36 -31.41 -19.62
N ALA A 253 -4.41 -30.17 -19.13
CA ALA A 253 -5.33 -29.15 -19.64
C ALA A 253 -5.09 -28.80 -21.12
N LEU A 254 -3.92 -29.15 -21.67
CA LEU A 254 -3.54 -28.91 -23.06
C LEU A 254 -3.77 -30.12 -23.99
N ALA A 255 -4.40 -31.21 -23.50
CA ALA A 255 -4.56 -32.45 -24.26
C ALA A 255 -5.37 -32.31 -25.56
N ASP A 256 -6.29 -31.34 -25.61
CA ASP A 256 -7.20 -31.07 -26.73
C ASP A 256 -6.84 -29.79 -27.51
N TRP A 257 -5.66 -29.23 -27.28
CA TRP A 257 -5.26 -27.94 -27.84
C TRP A 257 -4.91 -28.04 -29.33
N GLN A 258 -5.65 -27.32 -30.18
CA GLN A 258 -5.55 -27.43 -31.65
C GLN A 258 -4.54 -26.48 -32.31
N GLY A 259 -3.84 -25.64 -31.53
CA GLY A 259 -2.84 -24.69 -32.05
C GLY A 259 -3.35 -23.29 -32.34
N ASP A 260 -4.57 -22.97 -31.92
CA ASP A 260 -5.05 -21.59 -31.81
C ASP A 260 -4.42 -20.91 -30.58
N ASN A 261 -4.30 -19.57 -30.62
CA ASN A 261 -3.83 -18.83 -29.45
C ASN A 261 -4.78 -19.08 -28.27
N LEU A 262 -4.22 -19.35 -27.08
CA LEU A 262 -5.01 -19.47 -25.86
C LEU A 262 -5.76 -18.15 -25.62
N ALA A 263 -7.04 -18.23 -25.27
CA ALA A 263 -7.82 -17.03 -25.04
C ALA A 263 -7.34 -16.37 -23.74
N PRO A 264 -7.20 -15.03 -23.72
CA PRO A 264 -6.81 -14.28 -22.52
C PRO A 264 -7.99 -14.11 -21.56
N VAL A 265 -8.75 -15.19 -21.33
CA VAL A 265 -9.93 -15.24 -20.47
C VAL A 265 -9.67 -16.13 -19.27
N MET A 266 -10.36 -15.86 -18.16
CA MET A 266 -10.15 -16.62 -16.92
C MET A 266 -10.46 -18.12 -17.06
N ASP A 267 -11.41 -18.48 -17.94
CA ASP A 267 -11.80 -19.87 -18.21
C ASP A 267 -10.65 -20.71 -18.81
N ASP A 268 -9.73 -20.07 -19.54
CA ASP A 268 -8.56 -20.71 -20.16
C ASP A 268 -7.34 -20.71 -19.23
N LEU A 269 -7.45 -20.21 -17.99
CA LEU A 269 -6.35 -20.19 -17.02
C LEU A 269 -5.71 -21.57 -16.77
N PRO A 270 -6.46 -22.69 -16.69
CA PRO A 270 -5.85 -24.03 -16.58
C PRO A 270 -4.91 -24.35 -17.75
N ARG A 271 -5.21 -23.90 -18.97
CA ARG A 271 -4.34 -24.09 -20.15
C ARG A 271 -3.09 -23.23 -20.06
N TRP A 272 -3.22 -21.98 -19.61
CA TRP A 272 -2.07 -21.11 -19.33
C TRP A 272 -1.13 -21.69 -18.27
N ARG A 273 -1.68 -22.31 -17.22
CA ARG A 273 -0.90 -23.03 -16.20
C ARG A 273 -0.25 -24.30 -16.74
N GLY A 274 -0.95 -25.05 -17.57
CA GLY A 274 -0.37 -26.19 -18.30
C GLY A 274 0.81 -25.78 -19.17
N LEU A 275 0.70 -24.63 -19.85
CA LEU A 275 1.78 -24.06 -20.67
C LEU A 275 2.98 -23.66 -19.80
N ALA A 276 2.72 -23.01 -18.66
CA ALA A 276 3.76 -22.68 -17.69
C ALA A 276 4.45 -23.95 -17.14
N ALA A 277 3.69 -24.99 -16.81
CA ALA A 277 4.24 -26.26 -16.33
C ALA A 277 5.11 -26.96 -17.39
N LEU A 278 4.71 -26.87 -18.67
CA LEU A 278 5.44 -27.43 -19.80
C LEU A 278 6.76 -26.70 -20.06
N LEU A 279 6.75 -25.36 -20.05
CA LEU A 279 7.90 -24.54 -20.48
C LEU A 279 8.84 -24.14 -19.34
N LEU A 280 8.32 -23.97 -18.12
CA LEU A 280 9.05 -23.42 -16.98
C LEU A 280 9.36 -24.47 -15.91
N THR A 281 10.47 -24.26 -15.20
CA THR A 281 10.81 -24.96 -13.96
C THR A 281 9.97 -24.45 -12.79
N ASP A 282 10.06 -25.11 -11.63
CA ASP A 282 9.37 -24.65 -10.41
C ASP A 282 9.87 -23.30 -9.90
N LYS A 283 11.06 -22.87 -10.33
CA LYS A 283 11.61 -21.54 -10.03
C LYS A 283 11.16 -20.44 -11.01
N GLY A 284 10.42 -20.79 -12.07
CA GLY A 284 9.99 -19.85 -13.10
C GLY A 284 10.98 -19.65 -14.27
N ASP A 285 12.14 -20.31 -14.25
CA ASP A 285 13.10 -20.27 -15.36
C ASP A 285 12.72 -21.25 -16.47
N LEU A 286 13.09 -20.94 -17.73
CA LEU A 286 12.94 -21.87 -18.87
C LEU A 286 13.61 -23.23 -18.60
N ARG A 287 12.93 -24.31 -18.95
CA ARG A 287 13.46 -25.67 -18.81
C ARG A 287 14.64 -25.90 -19.76
N LYS A 288 15.77 -26.35 -19.20
CA LYS A 288 16.96 -26.77 -19.97
C LYS A 288 16.96 -28.25 -20.37
N SER A 289 16.10 -29.05 -19.74
CA SER A 289 16.04 -30.50 -19.98
C SER A 289 14.62 -31.01 -19.82
N LEU A 290 14.20 -31.90 -20.73
CA LEU A 290 12.90 -32.56 -20.75
C LEU A 290 13.06 -34.05 -20.45
N THR A 291 12.24 -34.56 -19.54
CA THR A 291 12.28 -35.96 -19.09
C THR A 291 10.91 -36.63 -19.25
N VAL A 292 10.84 -37.94 -18.95
CA VAL A 292 9.56 -38.68 -18.92
C VAL A 292 8.55 -38.03 -17.98
N ARG A 293 9.02 -37.40 -16.88
CA ARG A 293 8.16 -36.66 -15.93
C ARG A 293 7.49 -35.43 -16.54
N ASN A 294 7.95 -34.98 -17.70
CA ASN A 294 7.40 -33.86 -18.44
C ASN A 294 6.58 -34.33 -19.65
N GLY A 295 6.35 -35.64 -19.80
CA GLY A 295 5.64 -36.23 -20.94
C GLY A 295 6.53 -36.49 -22.17
N PHE A 296 7.86 -36.47 -22.03
CA PHE A 296 8.80 -36.68 -23.14
C PHE A 296 9.71 -37.90 -22.94
N PRO A 297 9.35 -39.06 -23.54
CA PRO A 297 10.22 -40.24 -23.61
C PRO A 297 11.53 -39.97 -24.35
N PRO A 298 12.61 -40.73 -24.06
CA PRO A 298 13.89 -40.57 -24.75
C PRO A 298 13.77 -40.87 -26.26
N LYS A 299 14.54 -40.15 -27.09
CA LYS A 299 14.62 -40.29 -28.57
C LYS A 299 13.30 -40.03 -29.31
N THR A 300 12.52 -39.06 -28.86
CA THR A 300 11.28 -38.61 -29.53
C THR A 300 11.53 -37.33 -30.31
N ALA A 301 10.98 -37.22 -31.53
CA ALA A 301 11.14 -36.03 -32.37
C ALA A 301 10.58 -34.78 -31.69
N GLN A 302 9.46 -34.92 -30.96
CA GLN A 302 8.80 -33.84 -30.22
C GLN A 302 9.70 -33.27 -29.11
N LYS A 303 10.52 -34.12 -28.46
CA LYS A 303 11.48 -33.66 -27.46
C LYS A 303 12.56 -32.79 -28.08
N GLU A 304 13.07 -33.18 -29.24
CA GLU A 304 14.09 -32.42 -29.98
C GLU A 304 13.52 -31.06 -30.43
N THR A 305 12.33 -31.04 -31.02
CA THR A 305 11.64 -29.81 -31.44
C THR A 305 11.38 -28.86 -30.27
N LEU A 306 10.90 -29.35 -29.12
CA LEU A 306 10.65 -28.48 -27.96
C LEU A 306 11.96 -27.94 -27.36
N THR A 307 13.01 -28.76 -27.33
CA THR A 307 14.33 -28.32 -26.81
C THR A 307 14.94 -27.25 -27.71
N GLU A 308 14.84 -27.41 -29.02
CA GLU A 308 15.30 -26.42 -30.00
C GLU A 308 14.52 -25.10 -29.86
N TRP A 309 13.19 -25.16 -29.76
CA TRP A 309 12.35 -23.99 -29.53
C TRP A 309 12.73 -23.24 -28.24
N LEU A 310 12.90 -23.96 -27.13
CA LEU A 310 13.30 -23.39 -25.85
C LEU A 310 14.71 -22.75 -25.91
N SER A 311 15.63 -23.35 -26.67
CA SER A 311 16.99 -22.82 -26.83
C SER A 311 17.07 -21.56 -27.69
N ASN A 312 16.08 -21.37 -28.59
CA ASN A 312 15.97 -20.19 -29.45
C ASN A 312 15.33 -18.99 -28.74
N CYS A 313 14.71 -19.20 -27.57
CA CYS A 313 14.15 -18.12 -26.75
C CYS A 313 15.24 -17.49 -25.87
N LEU A 314 15.27 -16.17 -25.78
CA LEU A 314 16.14 -15.48 -24.82
C LEU A 314 15.55 -15.58 -23.42
N GLY A 315 16.34 -16.01 -22.44
CA GLY A 315 15.90 -16.16 -21.04
C GLY A 315 15.43 -14.87 -20.34
N THR A 316 15.54 -13.71 -21.00
CA THR A 316 15.09 -12.40 -20.52
C THR A 316 13.80 -11.92 -21.17
N GLU A 317 13.11 -12.78 -21.93
CA GLU A 317 11.89 -12.38 -22.62
C GLU A 317 10.74 -12.08 -21.64
N PRO A 318 9.96 -11.00 -21.85
CA PRO A 318 8.91 -10.57 -20.91
C PRO A 318 7.84 -11.62 -20.64
N TRP A 319 7.52 -12.48 -21.62
CA TRP A 319 6.50 -13.52 -21.47
C TRP A 319 6.90 -14.59 -20.46
N ILE A 320 8.21 -14.83 -20.23
CA ILE A 320 8.67 -15.86 -19.28
C ILE A 320 8.24 -15.50 -17.86
N ALA A 321 8.51 -14.27 -17.44
CA ALA A 321 8.11 -13.76 -16.14
C ALA A 321 6.58 -13.72 -16.00
N ARG A 322 5.87 -13.28 -17.05
CA ARG A 322 4.40 -13.22 -17.08
C ARG A 322 3.75 -14.60 -17.01
N LEU A 323 4.32 -15.59 -17.70
CA LEU A 323 3.85 -16.97 -17.68
C LEU A 323 4.12 -17.62 -16.31
N ALA A 324 5.25 -17.29 -15.66
CA ALA A 324 5.50 -17.70 -14.29
C ALA A 324 4.44 -17.11 -13.33
N SER A 325 4.10 -15.83 -13.49
CA SER A 325 3.05 -15.17 -12.71
C SER A 325 1.66 -15.78 -12.96
N ALA A 326 1.37 -16.29 -14.16
CA ALA A 326 0.09 -16.94 -14.46
C ALA A 326 -0.19 -18.18 -13.57
N ARG A 327 0.85 -18.83 -13.04
CA ARG A 327 0.70 -19.94 -12.07
C ARG A 327 0.11 -19.49 -10.73
N LEU A 328 0.26 -18.21 -10.40
CA LEU A 328 -0.18 -17.62 -9.12
C LEU A 328 -1.53 -16.91 -9.23
N LEU A 329 -2.05 -16.72 -10.45
CA LEU A 329 -3.35 -16.08 -10.64
C LEU A 329 -4.46 -16.96 -10.05
N PRO A 330 -5.44 -16.39 -9.32
CA PRO A 330 -6.52 -17.16 -8.70
C PRO A 330 -7.46 -17.74 -9.77
N GLU A 331 -8.04 -18.91 -9.45
CA GLU A 331 -9.08 -19.54 -10.27
C GLU A 331 -10.46 -18.97 -9.96
N GLN A 332 -11.44 -19.28 -10.81
CA GLN A 332 -12.84 -19.03 -10.49
C GLN A 332 -13.26 -19.84 -9.27
N TYR A 333 -13.96 -19.18 -8.36
CA TYR A 333 -14.58 -19.84 -7.22
C TYR A 333 -15.74 -20.73 -7.68
N SER A 334 -15.82 -21.95 -7.13
CA SER A 334 -16.99 -22.82 -7.31
C SER A 334 -18.24 -22.16 -6.69
N PRO A 335 -19.47 -22.51 -7.12
CA PRO A 335 -20.69 -21.93 -6.55
C PRO A 335 -20.76 -22.01 -5.02
N GLN A 336 -20.27 -23.12 -4.43
CA GLN A 336 -20.18 -23.26 -2.97
C GLN A 336 -19.15 -22.31 -2.35
N GLN A 337 -17.99 -22.14 -2.98
CA GLN A 337 -16.97 -21.18 -2.52
C GLN A 337 -17.46 -19.73 -2.64
N GLN A 338 -18.22 -19.42 -3.69
CA GLN A 338 -18.84 -18.11 -3.88
C GLN A 338 -19.83 -17.78 -2.76
N GLU A 339 -20.67 -18.76 -2.38
CA GLU A 339 -21.61 -18.60 -1.27
C GLU A 339 -20.89 -18.36 0.06
N VAL A 340 -19.84 -19.14 0.35
CA VAL A 340 -19.02 -18.94 1.56
C VAL A 340 -18.38 -17.55 1.57
N LEU A 341 -17.78 -17.13 0.46
CA LEU A 341 -17.17 -15.81 0.32
C LEU A 341 -18.19 -14.68 0.54
N SER A 342 -19.40 -14.82 -0.01
CA SER A 342 -20.49 -13.87 0.20
C SER A 342 -20.91 -13.77 1.66
N ASN A 343 -21.01 -14.89 2.36
CA ASN A 343 -21.32 -14.87 3.78
C ASN A 343 -20.20 -14.19 4.58
N LEU A 344 -18.93 -14.52 4.29
CA LEU A 344 -17.77 -13.91 4.96
C LEU A 344 -17.70 -12.40 4.77
N ILE A 345 -17.89 -11.91 3.54
CA ILE A 345 -17.88 -10.48 3.22
C ILE A 345 -18.98 -9.75 3.99
N GLN A 346 -20.19 -10.32 4.02
CA GLN A 346 -21.30 -9.73 4.75
C GLN A 346 -21.04 -9.70 6.26
N VAL A 347 -20.48 -10.78 6.83
CA VAL A 347 -20.10 -10.83 8.25
C VAL A 347 -19.03 -9.79 8.57
N LEU A 348 -18.01 -9.62 7.72
CA LEU A 348 -16.97 -8.60 7.90
C LEU A 348 -17.55 -7.18 7.85
N TRP A 349 -18.49 -6.93 6.94
CA TRP A 349 -19.16 -5.64 6.84
C TRP A 349 -20.00 -5.33 8.09
N LEU A 350 -20.75 -6.32 8.59
CA LEU A 350 -21.48 -6.22 9.85
C LEU A 350 -20.54 -6.00 11.03
N ALA A 351 -19.40 -6.69 11.08
CA ALA A 351 -18.39 -6.50 12.11
C ALA A 351 -17.81 -5.09 12.09
N ALA A 352 -17.53 -4.53 10.91
CA ALA A 352 -17.09 -3.15 10.78
C ALA A 352 -18.18 -2.15 11.23
N ALA A 353 -19.45 -2.43 10.95
CA ALA A 353 -20.57 -1.62 11.44
C ALA A 353 -20.71 -1.70 12.98
N GLN A 354 -20.63 -2.91 13.56
CA GLN A 354 -20.63 -3.12 15.01
C GLN A 354 -19.46 -2.41 15.69
N LEU A 355 -18.28 -2.38 15.06
CA LEU A 355 -17.14 -1.64 15.57
C LEU A 355 -17.41 -0.13 15.62
N LYS A 356 -18.04 0.43 14.58
CA LYS A 356 -18.44 1.86 14.58
C LYS A 356 -19.44 2.18 15.68
N LEU A 357 -20.43 1.30 15.91
CA LEU A 357 -21.37 1.43 17.03
C LEU A 357 -20.64 1.39 18.37
N ARG A 358 -19.73 0.42 18.54
CA ARG A 358 -18.93 0.28 19.75
C ARG A 358 -18.07 1.53 20.04
N PHE A 359 -17.42 2.07 19.02
CA PHE A 359 -16.66 3.32 19.14
C PHE A 359 -17.54 4.51 19.52
N ALA A 360 -18.73 4.62 18.92
CA ALA A 360 -19.69 5.66 19.27
C ALA A 360 -20.19 5.54 20.73
N GLU A 361 -20.51 4.33 21.19
CA GLU A 361 -20.95 4.07 22.57
C GLU A 361 -19.89 4.41 23.62
N LYS A 362 -18.62 4.11 23.33
CA LYS A 362 -17.50 4.34 24.24
C LYS A 362 -16.87 5.72 24.11
N ALA A 363 -17.25 6.50 23.09
CA ALA A 363 -16.59 7.74 22.70
C ALA A 363 -15.06 7.58 22.53
N GLU A 364 -14.64 6.39 22.10
CA GLU A 364 -13.25 6.01 21.87
C GLU A 364 -13.09 5.51 20.43
N VAL A 365 -11.92 5.72 19.85
CA VAL A 365 -11.54 5.20 18.53
C VAL A 365 -10.08 4.79 18.53
N ASP A 366 -9.69 3.93 17.59
CA ASP A 366 -8.29 3.63 17.31
C ASP A 366 -7.70 4.61 16.26
N PHE A 367 -6.42 4.43 15.95
CA PHE A 367 -5.74 5.24 14.94
C PHE A 367 -6.28 5.01 13.51
N THR A 368 -6.62 3.76 13.19
CA THR A 368 -7.15 3.39 11.87
C THR A 368 -8.45 4.13 11.55
N GLU A 369 -9.35 4.24 12.51
CA GLU A 369 -10.63 4.94 12.36
C GLU A 369 -10.41 6.43 12.12
N ILE A 370 -9.47 7.04 12.84
CA ILE A 370 -9.14 8.46 12.67
C ILE A 370 -8.55 8.70 11.29
N ALA A 371 -7.65 7.84 10.82
CA ALA A 371 -7.06 7.94 9.50
C ALA A 371 -8.13 7.81 8.39
N GLN A 372 -9.01 6.81 8.48
CA GLN A 372 -10.10 6.63 7.54
C GLN A 372 -11.07 7.82 7.50
N ARG A 373 -11.39 8.40 8.67
CA ARG A 373 -12.23 9.59 8.76
C ARG A 373 -11.55 10.84 8.21
N ALA A 374 -10.25 10.99 8.44
CA ALA A 374 -9.47 12.08 7.85
C ALA A 374 -9.49 11.99 6.32
N LEU A 375 -9.28 10.79 5.75
CA LEU A 375 -9.41 10.54 4.32
C LEU A 375 -10.81 10.89 3.81
N GLN A 376 -11.87 10.37 4.44
CA GLN A 376 -13.25 10.69 4.06
C GLN A 376 -13.54 12.21 4.10
N ALA A 377 -13.04 12.90 5.12
CA ALA A 377 -13.22 14.35 5.27
C ALA A 377 -12.47 15.17 4.19
N LEU A 378 -11.33 14.67 3.70
CA LEU A 378 -10.60 15.28 2.59
C LEU A 378 -11.31 15.10 1.24
N GLY A 379 -12.18 14.08 1.11
CA GLY A 379 -12.83 13.73 -0.15
C GLY A 379 -11.85 13.14 -1.17
N ASP A 380 -12.27 13.06 -2.43
CA ASP A 380 -11.47 12.56 -3.55
C ASP A 380 -11.12 13.70 -4.52
N ALA A 381 -10.19 13.46 -5.47
CA ALA A 381 -9.73 14.49 -6.40
C ALA A 381 -10.87 15.05 -7.28
N ASP A 382 -11.83 14.21 -7.64
CA ASP A 382 -13.01 14.60 -8.44
C ASP A 382 -14.12 15.24 -7.59
N GLU A 383 -14.13 14.98 -6.28
CA GLU A 383 -15.11 15.50 -5.33
C GLU A 383 -14.40 15.92 -4.03
N PRO A 384 -13.73 17.09 -4.04
CA PRO A 384 -12.92 17.53 -2.91
C PRO A 384 -13.82 17.82 -1.70
N GLY A 385 -13.45 17.25 -0.56
CA GLY A 385 -14.17 17.44 0.69
C GLY A 385 -14.06 18.88 1.20
N GLU A 386 -15.00 19.29 2.05
CA GLU A 386 -15.00 20.63 2.65
C GLU A 386 -13.70 20.92 3.42
N LEU A 387 -13.03 19.88 3.94
CA LEU A 387 -11.72 20.01 4.58
C LEU A 387 -10.68 20.52 3.58
N LEU A 388 -10.60 19.88 2.43
CA LEU A 388 -9.58 20.16 1.43
C LEU A 388 -9.75 21.57 0.91
N LEU A 389 -10.99 22.01 0.64
CA LEU A 389 -11.30 23.38 0.23
C LEU A 389 -10.92 24.44 1.28
N ARG A 390 -11.05 24.12 2.58
CA ARG A 390 -10.61 25.00 3.67
C ARG A 390 -9.09 24.96 3.88
N MET A 391 -8.48 23.81 3.60
CA MET A 391 -7.06 23.54 3.74
C MET A 391 -6.20 23.95 2.55
N ASP A 392 -6.80 24.19 1.38
CA ASP A 392 -6.15 24.56 0.11
C ASP A 392 -5.25 25.81 0.20
N ARG A 393 -5.27 26.50 1.35
CA ARG A 393 -4.43 27.67 1.65
C ARG A 393 -3.53 27.50 2.88
N SER A 394 -3.47 26.31 3.45
CA SER A 394 -2.87 26.07 4.77
C SER A 394 -1.58 25.26 4.74
N ILE A 395 -1.39 24.36 3.78
CA ILE A 395 -0.16 23.57 3.63
C ILE A 395 0.43 23.89 2.26
N ARG A 396 1.68 24.40 2.22
CA ARG A 396 2.42 24.62 0.97
C ARG A 396 3.60 23.68 0.81
N HIS A 397 4.09 23.16 1.93
CA HIS A 397 5.28 22.34 1.97
C HIS A 397 5.05 21.15 2.90
N LEU A 398 5.07 19.96 2.31
CA LEU A 398 4.94 18.70 3.01
C LEU A 398 6.31 18.02 3.03
N LEU A 399 6.79 17.69 4.22
CA LEU A 399 8.06 16.99 4.43
C LEU A 399 7.75 15.67 5.13
N VAL A 400 8.22 14.56 4.59
CA VAL A 400 8.01 13.23 5.17
C VAL A 400 9.37 12.60 5.47
N ASP A 401 9.61 12.31 6.74
CA ASP A 401 10.73 11.49 7.17
C ASP A 401 10.35 10.01 7.09
N GLU A 402 11.32 9.12 6.86
CA GLU A 402 11.12 7.67 6.80
C GLU A 402 10.01 7.21 5.83
N PHE A 403 9.91 7.84 4.64
CA PHE A 403 8.86 7.54 3.66
C PHE A 403 8.75 6.04 3.31
N GLN A 404 9.85 5.28 3.38
CA GLN A 404 9.82 3.83 3.11
C GLN A 404 8.94 3.03 4.07
N ASP A 405 8.60 3.57 5.25
CA ASP A 405 7.80 2.92 6.28
C ASP A 405 6.30 3.33 6.22
N THR A 406 5.90 4.03 5.15
CA THR A 406 4.53 4.56 4.95
C THR A 406 3.58 3.47 4.44
N SER A 407 2.41 3.31 5.06
CA SER A 407 1.36 2.38 4.58
C SER A 407 0.58 2.95 3.38
N GLN A 408 -0.18 2.12 2.66
CA GLN A 408 -1.00 2.62 1.53
C GLN A 408 -2.01 3.69 1.92
N SER A 409 -2.69 3.54 3.07
CA SER A 409 -3.64 4.53 3.58
C SER A 409 -2.96 5.87 3.90
N GLN A 410 -1.71 5.83 4.38
CA GLN A 410 -0.91 7.02 4.61
C GLN A 410 -0.43 7.65 3.30
N VAL A 411 -0.06 6.86 2.29
CA VAL A 411 0.26 7.38 0.95
C VAL A 411 -0.95 8.10 0.36
N GLN A 412 -2.14 7.50 0.40
CA GLN A 412 -3.39 8.13 -0.05
C GLN A 412 -3.68 9.45 0.68
N LEU A 413 -3.39 9.51 1.98
CA LEU A 413 -3.52 10.74 2.76
C LEU A 413 -2.60 11.83 2.22
N LEU A 414 -1.34 11.50 1.94
CA LEU A 414 -0.37 12.45 1.41
C LEU A 414 -0.77 12.92 0.00
N GLU A 415 -1.20 11.99 -0.87
CA GLU A 415 -1.68 12.30 -2.23
C GLU A 415 -2.89 13.25 -2.22
N ARG A 416 -3.80 13.13 -1.25
CA ARG A 416 -4.93 14.05 -1.11
C ARG A 416 -4.56 15.42 -0.54
N LEU A 417 -3.42 15.54 0.13
CA LEU A 417 -2.94 16.79 0.72
C LEU A 417 -2.05 17.61 -0.23
N THR A 418 -1.62 17.04 -1.35
CA THR A 418 -0.70 17.65 -2.33
C THR A 418 -1.35 17.74 -3.70
#